data_AF-X5XFL9-F1
#
_entry.id   AF-X5XFL9-F1
#
_cell.length_a   1.000
_cell.length_b   1.000
_cell.length_c   1.000
_cell.angle_alpha   90.00
_cell.angle_beta   90.00
_cell.angle_gamma   90.00
#
_symmetry.space_group_name_H-M   'P 1'
#
loop_
_entity.id
_entity.type
_entity.pdbx_description
1 polymer ?
#
loop_
_entity_poly.entity_id
_entity_poly.type
_entity_poly.pdbx_seq_one_letter_code
_entity_poly.pdbx_strand_id
1 'polypeptide(L)'
;MERFGFLVSFELASQEKAEDFINNCTLMQAATSFGGVHTSAERRAKRGDSVPPGFVRLSVGCEPVEELWQAIEASLDKIGI
;
A
#
# COMPACT_ATOMS: atom_id res chain seq x y z
N MET A 1 -0.88 24.03 6.11
CA MET A 1 -0.32 22.67 6.03
C MET A 1 1.19 22.81 6.10
N GLU A 2 1.83 22.28 7.13
CA GLU A 2 3.30 22.36 7.29
C GLU A 2 4.03 21.11 6.76
N ARG A 3 3.29 20.03 6.46
CA ARG A 3 3.83 18.73 6.01
C ARG A 3 2.88 18.10 4.98
N PHE A 4 3.37 17.09 4.25
CA PHE A 4 2.66 16.40 3.18
C PHE A 4 1.66 15.32 3.63
N GLY A 5 1.68 14.93 4.91
CA GLY A 5 0.92 13.79 5.42
C GLY A 5 1.62 12.44 5.17
N PHE A 6 0.87 11.35 5.34
CA PHE A 6 1.38 9.96 5.31
C PHE A 6 0.62 9.07 4.32
N LEU A 7 -0.22 9.66 3.48
CA LEU A 7 -0.92 8.96 2.41
C LEU A 7 -0.11 9.04 1.12
N VAL A 8 0.25 7.87 0.60
CA VAL A 8 0.97 7.73 -0.67
C VAL A 8 0.09 6.91 -1.60
N SER A 9 0.00 7.32 -2.87
CA SER A 9 -0.74 6.56 -3.88
C SER A 9 0.14 6.28 -5.08
N PHE A 10 -0.02 5.10 -5.65
CA PHE A 10 0.72 4.66 -6.83
C PHE A 10 -0.09 3.62 -7.61
N GLU A 11 0.35 3.33 -8.82
CA GLU A 11 -0.29 2.38 -9.71
C GLU A 11 0.66 1.22 -10.00
N LEU A 12 0.14 0.01 -9.87
CA LEU A 12 0.78 -1.23 -10.31
C LEU A 12 0.15 -1.71 -11.61
N ALA A 13 0.87 -2.53 -12.37
CA ALA A 13 0.48 -2.91 -13.73
C ALA A 13 -0.87 -3.65 -13.83
N SER A 14 -1.36 -4.25 -12.74
CA SER A 14 -2.64 -4.95 -12.72
C SER A 14 -3.27 -4.96 -11.32
N GLN A 15 -4.56 -5.30 -11.27
CA GLN A 15 -5.25 -5.52 -9.99
C GLN A 15 -4.64 -6.67 -9.18
N GLU A 16 -4.13 -7.71 -9.85
CA GLU A 16 -3.55 -8.90 -9.22
C GLU A 16 -2.24 -8.52 -8.54
N LYS A 17 -1.35 -7.80 -9.25
CA LYS A 17 -0.12 -7.26 -8.66
C LYS A 17 -0.41 -6.34 -7.47
N ALA A 18 -1.45 -5.52 -7.55
CA ALA A 18 -1.85 -4.67 -6.42
C ALA A 18 -2.35 -5.47 -5.22
N GLU A 19 -3.14 -6.53 -5.43
CA GLU A 19 -3.60 -7.39 -4.34
C GLU A 19 -2.46 -8.21 -3.76
N ASP A 20 -1.57 -8.76 -4.59
CA ASP A 20 -0.40 -9.51 -4.17
C ASP A 20 0.58 -8.63 -3.39
N PHE A 21 0.84 -7.40 -3.84
CA PHE A 21 1.67 -6.45 -3.12
C PHE A 21 1.15 -6.18 -1.70
N ILE A 22 -0.16 -5.95 -1.57
CA ILE A 22 -0.78 -5.65 -0.28
C ILE A 22 -0.78 -6.89 0.62
N ASN A 23 -1.12 -8.06 0.09
CA ASN A 23 -1.30 -9.28 0.87
C ASN A 23 0.02 -9.97 1.24
N ASN A 24 1.10 -9.74 0.49
CA ASN A 24 2.40 -10.38 0.73
C ASN A 24 3.42 -9.52 1.47
N CYS A 25 3.08 -8.27 1.79
CA CYS A 25 3.93 -7.38 2.59
C CYS A 25 3.70 -7.62 4.09
N THR A 26 4.73 -8.09 4.79
CA THR A 26 4.62 -8.59 6.18
C THR A 26 4.31 -7.51 7.21
N LEU A 27 4.59 -6.24 6.91
CA LEU A 27 4.32 -5.10 7.80
C LEU A 27 3.14 -4.24 7.34
N MET A 28 2.34 -4.76 6.39
CA MET A 28 1.20 -4.06 5.83
C MET A 28 -0.07 -4.86 6.03
N GLN A 29 -1.17 -4.16 6.35
CA GLN A 29 -2.49 -4.78 6.38
C GLN A 29 -3.38 -4.24 5.27
N ALA A 30 -4.15 -5.13 4.64
CA ALA A 30 -5.29 -4.72 3.83
C ALA A 30 -6.34 -4.08 4.75
N ALA A 31 -6.71 -2.82 4.50
CA ALA A 31 -7.64 -2.09 5.35
C ALA A 31 -8.79 -1.45 4.58
N THR A 32 -9.86 -1.16 5.29
CA THR A 32 -11.04 -0.43 4.78
C THR A 32 -11.12 0.99 5.31
N SER A 33 -10.24 1.33 6.26
CA SER A 33 -10.12 2.61 6.94
C SER A 33 -8.66 2.87 7.29
N PHE A 34 -8.29 4.15 7.44
CA PHE A 34 -6.95 4.60 7.77
C PHE A 34 -6.94 5.47 9.03
N GLY A 35 -5.74 5.75 9.56
CA GLY A 35 -5.54 6.53 10.79
C GLY A 35 -5.13 5.71 12.02
N GLY A 36 -4.80 4.43 11.83
CA GLY A 36 -4.08 3.64 12.82
C GLY A 36 -2.58 3.96 12.82
N VAL A 37 -1.87 3.40 13.78
CA VAL A 37 -0.40 3.51 13.88
C VAL A 37 0.35 2.51 13.01
N HIS A 38 -0.37 1.59 12.36
CA HIS A 38 0.21 0.55 11.52
C HIS A 38 0.02 0.83 10.03
N THR A 39 1.03 0.48 9.25
CA THR A 39 0.98 0.61 7.79
C THR A 39 -0.15 -0.24 7.21
N SER A 40 -0.97 0.39 6.36
CA SER A 40 -2.13 -0.27 5.74
C SER A 40 -2.38 0.25 4.34
N ALA A 41 -2.98 -0.59 3.50
CA ALA A 41 -3.27 -0.23 2.12
C ALA A 41 -4.62 -0.75 1.64
N GLU A 42 -5.14 -0.13 0.58
CA GLU A 42 -6.31 -0.61 -0.13
C GLU A 42 -6.23 -0.35 -1.63
N ARG A 43 -6.95 -1.18 -2.40
CA ARG A 43 -7.22 -0.97 -3.82
C ARG A 43 -8.54 -0.22 -3.99
N ARG A 44 -8.48 1.06 -4.38
CA ARG A 44 -9.66 1.94 -4.42
C ARG A 44 -10.72 1.51 -5.44
N ALA A 45 -10.31 0.86 -6.54
CA ALA A 45 -11.25 0.27 -7.50
C ALA A 45 -12.20 -0.77 -6.85
N LYS A 46 -11.79 -1.47 -5.78
CA LYS A 46 -12.67 -2.39 -5.01
C LYS A 46 -13.83 -1.66 -4.29
N ARG A 47 -13.75 -0.34 -4.16
CA ARG A 47 -14.78 0.53 -3.56
C ARG A 47 -15.72 1.15 -4.58
N GLY A 48 -15.49 0.93 -5.88
CA GLY A 48 -16.25 1.57 -6.96
C GLY A 48 -15.68 2.94 -7.39
N ASP A 49 -14.50 3.32 -6.92
CA ASP A 49 -13.82 4.53 -7.37
C ASP A 49 -13.37 4.40 -8.83
N SER A 50 -13.48 5.49 -9.60
CA SER A 50 -13.02 5.57 -10.99
C SER A 50 -11.50 5.77 -11.07
N VAL A 51 -10.74 4.74 -10.73
CA VAL A 51 -9.26 4.70 -10.77
C VAL A 51 -8.76 3.46 -11.53
N PRO A 52 -7.49 3.45 -11.99
CA PRO A 52 -6.92 2.27 -12.63
C PRO A 52 -7.02 1.00 -11.76
N PRO A 53 -7.13 -0.20 -12.36
CA PRO A 53 -7.32 -1.44 -11.61
C PRO A 53 -6.21 -1.71 -10.58
N GLY A 54 -4.97 -1.33 -10.87
CA GLY A 54 -3.81 -1.49 -9.98
C GLY A 54 -3.53 -0.29 -9.08
N PHE A 55 -4.46 0.66 -8.94
CA PHE A 55 -4.29 1.81 -8.06
C PHE A 55 -4.31 1.37 -6.58
N VAL A 56 -3.20 1.66 -5.89
CA VAL A 56 -3.01 1.39 -4.45
C VAL A 56 -2.97 2.72 -3.70
N ARG A 57 -3.71 2.78 -2.59
CA ARG A 57 -3.62 3.85 -1.60
C ARG A 57 -3.00 3.28 -0.34
N LEU A 58 -1.82 3.76 0.01
CA LEU A 58 -1.02 3.36 1.17
C LEU A 58 -1.09 4.43 2.26
N SER A 59 -1.40 4.02 3.48
CA SER A 59 -1.28 4.81 4.70
C SER A 59 -0.06 4.32 5.47
N VAL A 60 1.00 5.12 5.50
CA VAL A 60 2.24 4.79 6.22
C VAL A 60 2.01 4.96 7.73
N GLY A 61 2.38 3.94 8.49
CA GLY A 61 2.29 3.89 9.94
C GLY A 61 3.54 4.42 10.64
N CYS A 62 3.76 3.94 11.85
CA CYS A 62 4.86 4.31 12.75
C CYS A 62 5.92 3.18 12.87
N GLU A 63 5.94 2.22 11.95
CA GLU A 63 6.98 1.19 11.93
C GLU A 63 8.38 1.80 11.80
N PRO A 64 9.43 1.11 12.30
CA PRO A 64 10.81 1.44 11.97
C PRO A 64 11.02 1.53 10.44
N VAL A 65 11.66 2.62 10.01
CA VAL A 65 11.69 3.02 8.59
C VAL A 65 12.38 1.97 7.72
N GLU A 66 13.52 1.44 8.16
CA GLU A 66 14.31 0.49 7.36
C GLU A 66 13.60 -0.86 7.24
N GLU A 67 12.97 -1.31 8.32
CA GLU A 67 12.21 -2.55 8.37
C GLU A 67 10.95 -2.46 7.49
N LEU A 68 10.27 -1.29 7.50
CA LEU A 68 9.16 -1.05 6.60
C LEU A 68 9.59 -1.01 5.13
N TRP A 69 10.72 -0.35 4.84
CA TRP A 69 11.27 -0.29 3.49
C TRP A 69 11.60 -1.69 2.95
N GLN A 70 12.31 -2.49 3.75
CA GLN A 70 12.64 -3.88 3.41
C GLN A 70 11.39 -4.75 3.19
N ALA A 71 10.34 -4.57 3.99
CA ALA A 71 9.09 -5.31 3.81
C ALA A 71 8.36 -4.91 2.52
N ILE A 72 8.39 -3.63 2.15
CA ILE A 72 7.81 -3.11 0.90
C ILE A 72 8.61 -3.63 -0.30
N GLU A 73 9.93 -3.49 -0.27
CA GLU A 73 10.84 -3.97 -1.33
C GLU A 73 10.66 -5.49 -1.56
N ALA A 74 10.69 -6.29 -0.49
CA ALA A 74 10.46 -7.73 -0.58
C ALA A 74 9.08 -8.10 -1.13
N SER A 75 8.06 -7.23 -0.97
CA SER A 75 6.74 -7.45 -1.56
C SER A 75 6.72 -7.09 -3.05
N LEU A 76 7.43 -6.04 -3.47
CA LEU A 76 7.57 -5.63 -4.87
C LEU A 76 8.37 -6.67 -5.67
N ASP A 77 9.47 -7.19 -5.12
CA ASP A 77 10.28 -8.24 -5.73
C ASP A 77 9.43 -9.48 -6.07
N LYS A 78 8.54 -9.88 -5.16
CA LYS A 78 7.64 -11.04 -5.36
C LYS A 78 6.68 -10.87 -6.54
N ILE A 79 6.33 -9.63 -6.90
CA ILE A 79 5.48 -9.32 -8.05
C ILE A 79 6.29 -8.90 -9.28
N GLY A 80 7.62 -9.07 -9.24
CA GLY A 80 8.55 -8.79 -10.34
C GLY A 80 8.62 -7.32 -10.69
N ILE A 81 8.72 -6.45 -9.68
CA ILE A 81 8.95 -5.00 -9.82
C ILE A 81 10.24 -4.65 -9.08
#